data_AF-A0A1Q5G8S4-F1
#
_entry.id   AF-A0A1Q5G8S4-F1
#
_cell.length_a   1.000
_cell.length_b   1.000
_cell.length_c   1.000
_cell.angle_alpha   90.00
_cell.angle_beta   90.00
_cell.angle_gamma   90.00
#
_symmetry.space_group_name_H-M   'P 1'
#
loop_
_entity.id
_entity.type
_entity.pdbx_description
1 polymer ?
#
loop_
_entity_poly.entity_id
_entity_poly.type
_entity_poly.pdbx_seq_one_letter_code
_entity_poly.pdbx_strand_id
1 'polypeptide(L)'
;MTGAPTAYSTRRAVEESDLQACFQVRKDVFVGEQNVPEELEYDAYDATAVHVLAVAADGTALGTGRLLHGAAASGKTGGDLTVGSLGRLAVSREARGLGVGAALVRAIEDEARTLGLAAVDLHAQTHALGFYERLGYVAYGPEFPDAGMPHRAMRREIRPA
;
A
#
# COMPACT_ATOMS: atom_id res chain seq x y z
N MET A 1 -9.98 -8.53 25.66
CA MET A 1 -9.49 -9.62 24.79
C MET A 1 -8.08 -9.25 24.35
N THR A 2 -7.07 -9.84 25.00
CA THR A 2 -5.65 -9.62 24.74
C THR A 2 -5.26 -10.32 23.44
N GLY A 3 -5.07 -9.55 22.36
CA GLY A 3 -4.52 -10.06 21.11
C GLY A 3 -3.13 -10.64 21.35
N ALA A 4 -2.82 -11.76 20.71
CA ALA A 4 -1.46 -12.31 20.71
C ALA A 4 -0.46 -11.21 20.34
N PRO A 5 0.75 -11.19 20.95
CA PRO A 5 1.78 -10.24 20.54
C PRO A 5 1.98 -10.39 19.04
N THR A 6 1.72 -9.31 18.31
CA THR A 6 1.88 -9.32 16.86
C THR A 6 3.36 -9.52 16.60
N ALA A 7 3.72 -10.53 15.79
CA ALA A 7 5.12 -10.87 15.51
C ALA A 7 5.88 -9.78 14.73
N TYR A 8 5.23 -8.65 14.46
CA TYR A 8 5.72 -7.54 13.68
C TYR A 8 5.12 -6.21 14.15
N SER A 9 5.74 -5.12 13.73
CA SER A 9 5.26 -3.75 13.89
C SER A 9 5.24 -3.04 12.54
N THR A 10 4.43 -1.99 12.41
CA THR A 10 4.40 -1.12 11.23
C THR A 10 4.86 0.28 11.60
N ARG A 11 5.62 0.93 10.72
CA ARG A 11 6.02 2.33 10.88
C ARG A 11 6.09 3.04 9.54
N ARG A 12 6.03 4.37 9.57
CA ARG A 12 6.41 5.19 8.41
C ARG A 12 7.92 5.05 8.17
N ALA A 13 8.30 4.81 6.92
CA ALA A 13 9.69 4.80 6.49
C ALA A 13 10.17 6.24 6.32
N VAL A 14 10.94 6.73 7.29
CA VAL A 14 11.52 8.08 7.29
C VAL A 14 13.04 8.05 7.13
N GLU A 15 13.67 6.99 7.63
CA GLU A 15 15.12 6.78 7.51
C GLU A 15 15.46 6.16 6.15
N GLU A 16 16.66 6.47 5.65
CA GLU A 16 17.17 5.92 4.39
C GLU A 16 17.16 4.38 4.40
N SER A 17 17.51 3.76 5.52
CA SER A 17 17.49 2.30 5.66
C SER A 17 16.08 1.70 5.57
N ASP A 18 15.06 2.43 6.03
CA ASP A 18 13.67 1.97 5.93
C ASP A 18 13.17 2.08 4.49
N LEU A 19 13.53 3.16 3.79
CA LEU A 19 13.21 3.34 2.37
C LEU A 19 13.88 2.25 1.52
N GLN A 20 15.15 1.97 1.77
CA GLN A 20 15.87 0.88 1.13
C GLN A 20 15.19 -0.48 1.38
N ALA A 21 14.74 -0.74 2.61
CA ALA A 21 13.99 -1.95 2.93
C ALA A 21 12.65 -2.03 2.18
N CYS A 22 11.90 -0.93 2.09
CA CYS A 22 10.67 -0.86 1.27
C CYS A 22 10.96 -1.21 -0.19
N PHE A 23 11.99 -0.61 -0.78
CA PHE A 23 12.38 -0.85 -2.17
C PHE A 23 12.83 -2.29 -2.41
N GLN A 24 13.58 -2.86 -1.47
CA GLN A 24 14.00 -4.26 -1.58
C GLN A 24 12.80 -5.21 -1.58
N VAL A 25 11.85 -5.04 -0.65
CA VAL A 25 10.63 -5.86 -0.60
C VAL A 25 9.82 -5.73 -1.90
N ARG A 26 9.69 -4.51 -2.43
CA ARG A 26 9.00 -4.25 -3.71
C ARG A 26 9.70 -4.96 -4.87
N LYS A 27 11.03 -4.87 -4.95
CA LYS A 27 11.82 -5.55 -5.97
C LYS A 27 11.64 -7.07 -5.90
N ASP A 28 11.75 -7.65 -4.70
CA ASP A 28 11.62 -9.10 -4.52
C ASP A 28 10.22 -9.58 -4.95
N VAL A 29 9.16 -8.86 -4.57
CA VAL A 29 7.78 -9.26 -4.86
C VAL A 29 7.37 -8.92 -6.29
N PHE A 30 7.53 -7.68 -6.73
CA PHE A 30 7.00 -7.23 -8.02
C PHE A 30 7.89 -7.68 -9.18
N VAL A 31 9.21 -7.49 -9.07
CA VAL A 31 10.15 -7.93 -10.12
C VAL A 31 10.42 -9.42 -10.00
N GLY A 32 10.79 -9.88 -8.80
CA GLY A 32 11.21 -11.27 -8.57
C GLY A 32 10.09 -12.31 -8.66
N GLU A 33 8.90 -12.01 -8.13
CA GLU A 33 7.77 -12.97 -8.13
C GLU A 33 6.72 -12.69 -9.20
N GLN A 34 6.33 -11.42 -9.39
CA GLN A 34 5.24 -11.04 -10.31
C GLN A 34 5.71 -10.72 -11.73
N ASN A 35 7.03 -10.71 -11.98
CA ASN A 35 7.65 -10.41 -13.28
C ASN A 35 7.25 -9.02 -13.84
N VAL A 36 7.01 -8.05 -12.96
CA VAL A 36 6.92 -6.64 -13.35
C VAL A 36 8.30 -6.18 -13.83
N PRO A 37 8.41 -5.56 -15.03
CA PRO A 37 9.68 -5.01 -15.50
C PRO A 37 10.29 -4.04 -14.49
N GLU A 38 11.58 -4.17 -14.19
CA GLU A 38 12.27 -3.40 -13.15
C GLU A 38 12.21 -1.88 -13.43
N GLU A 39 12.24 -1.49 -14.70
CA GLU A 39 12.10 -0.10 -15.13
C GLU A 39 10.73 0.53 -14.84
N LEU A 40 9.70 -0.29 -14.55
CA LEU A 40 8.36 0.17 -14.18
C LEU A 40 8.13 0.20 -12.67
N GLU A 41 9.03 -0.41 -11.90
CA GLU A 41 8.86 -0.55 -10.46
C GLU A 41 8.98 0.80 -9.75
N TYR A 42 10.05 1.53 -10.08
CA TYR A 42 10.38 2.82 -9.48
C TYR A 42 9.83 3.96 -10.32
N ASP A 43 9.23 4.95 -9.67
CA ASP A 43 8.71 6.13 -10.34
C ASP A 43 9.11 7.43 -9.62
N ALA A 44 8.86 8.57 -10.27
CA ALA A 44 9.21 9.88 -9.71
C ALA A 44 8.47 10.20 -8.39
N TYR A 45 7.36 9.52 -8.09
CA TYR A 45 6.61 9.76 -6.87
C TYR A 45 7.27 9.12 -5.64
N ASP A 46 8.16 8.14 -5.82
CA ASP A 46 8.83 7.46 -4.72
C ASP A 46 9.60 8.40 -3.80
N ALA A 47 10.12 9.52 -4.32
CA ALA A 47 10.84 10.53 -3.55
C ALA A 47 9.95 11.37 -2.61
N THR A 48 8.65 11.48 -2.91
CA THR A 48 7.72 12.38 -2.18
C THR A 48 6.57 11.67 -1.49
N ALA A 49 6.37 10.39 -1.80
CA ALA A 49 5.29 9.60 -1.23
C ALA A 49 5.53 9.26 0.25
N VAL A 50 4.45 8.97 0.97
CA VAL A 50 4.57 8.30 2.27
C VAL A 50 4.73 6.80 2.02
N HIS A 51 5.80 6.23 2.55
CA HIS A 51 6.02 4.78 2.56
C HIS A 51 5.84 4.24 3.97
N VAL A 52 5.19 3.08 4.09
CA VAL A 52 5.08 2.34 5.34
C VAL A 52 5.83 1.02 5.23
N LEU A 53 6.44 0.59 6.33
CA LEU A 53 7.21 -0.64 6.42
C LEU A 53 6.67 -1.50 7.56
N ALA A 54 6.51 -2.80 7.30
CA ALA A 54 6.26 -3.81 8.33
C ALA A 54 7.55 -4.55 8.63
N VAL A 55 7.93 -4.64 9.91
CA VAL A 55 9.17 -5.28 10.37
C VAL A 55 8.89 -6.31 11.45
N ALA A 56 9.56 -7.45 11.38
CA ALA A 56 9.60 -8.45 12.44
C ALA A 56 10.38 -7.94 13.67
N ALA A 57 10.28 -8.66 14.79
CA ALA A 57 10.99 -8.33 16.02
C ALA A 57 12.53 -8.33 15.86
N ASP A 58 13.06 -9.11 14.92
CA ASP A 58 14.49 -9.16 14.59
C ASP A 58 14.94 -8.07 13.59
N GLY A 59 14.02 -7.20 13.17
CA GLY A 59 14.27 -6.14 12.20
C GLY A 59 14.08 -6.54 10.73
N THR A 60 13.75 -7.80 10.44
CA THR A 60 13.50 -8.27 9.07
C THR A 60 12.30 -7.55 8.46
N ALA A 61 12.45 -7.00 7.25
CA ALA A 61 11.36 -6.40 6.49
C ALA A 61 10.39 -7.46 5.96
N LEU A 62 9.11 -7.33 6.31
CA LEU A 62 8.06 -8.29 5.95
C LEU A 62 7.12 -7.79 4.85
N GLY A 63 7.07 -6.48 4.67
CA GLY A 63 6.13 -5.87 3.74
C GLY A 63 6.23 -4.35 3.71
N THR A 64 5.69 -3.75 2.67
CA THR A 64 5.62 -2.30 2.51
C THR A 64 4.36 -1.89 1.76
N GLY A 65 4.01 -0.61 1.83
CA GLY A 65 3.01 0.02 0.99
C GLY A 65 3.27 1.52 0.85
N ARG A 66 2.68 2.13 -0.17
CA ARG A 66 2.87 3.54 -0.51
C ARG A 66 1.55 4.28 -0.52
N LEU A 67 1.56 5.50 -0.01
CA LEU A 67 0.47 6.48 -0.10
C LEU A 67 0.94 7.70 -0.88
N LEU A 68 0.29 7.95 -2.01
CA LEU A 68 0.35 9.23 -2.71
C LEU A 68 -0.72 10.17 -2.15
N HIS A 69 -0.45 11.47 -2.14
CA HIS A 69 -1.42 12.50 -1.72
C HIS A 69 -1.20 13.80 -2.51
N GLY A 70 -2.16 14.73 -2.42
CA GLY A 70 -2.09 16.02 -3.09
C GLY A 70 -1.94 15.90 -4.61
N ALA A 71 -1.05 16.73 -5.19
CA ALA A 71 -0.84 16.75 -6.64
C ALA A 71 -0.41 15.39 -7.22
N ALA A 72 0.40 14.63 -6.49
CA ALA A 72 0.87 13.30 -6.92
C ALA A 72 -0.27 12.26 -6.98
N ALA A 73 -1.31 12.39 -6.16
CA ALA A 73 -2.48 11.52 -6.19
C ALA A 73 -3.53 11.96 -7.22
N SER A 74 -3.60 13.25 -7.54
CA SER A 74 -4.68 13.85 -8.35
C SER A 74 -4.98 13.11 -9.66
N GLY A 75 -3.95 12.69 -10.41
CA GLY A 75 -4.11 11.96 -11.66
C GLY A 75 -4.73 10.56 -11.48
N LYS A 76 -4.64 9.98 -10.28
CA LYS A 76 -5.22 8.68 -9.92
C LYS A 76 -6.58 8.80 -9.20
N THR A 77 -6.94 9.99 -8.73
CA THR A 77 -8.13 10.23 -7.91
C THR A 77 -9.18 11.11 -8.59
N GLY A 78 -9.09 11.27 -9.93
CA GLY A 78 -10.02 12.09 -10.70
C GLY A 78 -9.88 13.59 -10.43
N GLY A 79 -8.70 14.04 -10.01
CA GLY A 79 -8.39 15.44 -9.70
C GLY A 79 -8.72 15.85 -8.25
N ASP A 80 -9.27 14.95 -7.44
CA ASP A 80 -9.60 15.26 -6.05
C ASP A 80 -8.35 15.25 -5.17
N LEU A 81 -7.94 16.44 -4.72
CA LEU A 81 -6.76 16.64 -3.88
C LEU A 81 -6.95 16.19 -2.43
N THR A 82 -8.19 15.90 -2.03
CA THR A 82 -8.52 15.39 -0.68
C THR A 82 -8.43 13.87 -0.59
N VAL A 83 -8.18 13.18 -1.70
CA VAL A 83 -8.11 11.73 -1.77
C VAL A 83 -6.68 11.28 -1.98
N GLY A 84 -6.22 10.34 -1.15
CA GLY A 84 -4.92 9.68 -1.32
C GLY A 84 -5.01 8.48 -2.25
N SER A 85 -3.89 8.03 -2.81
CA SER A 85 -3.82 6.79 -3.59
C SER A 85 -2.85 5.80 -2.95
N LEU A 86 -3.38 4.69 -2.45
CA LEU A 86 -2.64 3.54 -1.97
C LEU A 86 -2.18 2.70 -3.16
N GLY A 87 -0.89 2.38 -3.17
CA GLY A 87 -0.29 1.48 -4.14
C GLY A 87 0.97 0.82 -3.60
N ARG A 88 1.67 0.09 -4.48
CA ARG A 88 2.94 -0.60 -4.16
C ARG A 88 2.87 -1.45 -2.87
N LEU A 89 1.70 -2.03 -2.58
CA LEU A 89 1.52 -2.92 -1.44
C LEU A 89 2.17 -4.26 -1.74
N ALA A 90 3.26 -4.57 -1.06
CA ALA A 90 4.04 -5.80 -1.21
C ALA A 90 4.22 -6.48 0.14
N VAL A 91 4.05 -7.80 0.19
CA VAL A 91 4.28 -8.62 1.39
C VAL A 91 5.16 -9.80 0.98
N SER A 92 6.25 -10.00 1.72
CA SER A 92 7.16 -11.12 1.50
C SER A 92 6.40 -12.45 1.59
N ARG A 93 6.85 -13.45 0.84
CA ARG A 93 6.15 -14.74 0.74
C ARG A 93 5.94 -15.39 2.10
N GLU A 94 6.94 -15.30 2.97
CA GLU A 94 6.99 -15.87 4.31
C GLU A 94 6.02 -15.17 5.28
N ALA A 95 5.67 -13.92 5.01
CA ALA A 95 4.78 -13.10 5.83
C ALA A 95 3.31 -13.14 5.38
N ARG A 96 3.01 -13.75 4.23
CA ARG A 96 1.62 -13.88 3.71
C ARG A 96 0.79 -14.75 4.65
N GLY A 97 -0.48 -14.38 4.84
CA GLY A 97 -1.39 -15.07 5.77
C GLY A 97 -1.23 -14.69 7.24
N LEU A 98 -0.18 -13.93 7.62
CA LEU A 98 0.06 -13.49 9.00
C LEU A 98 -0.61 -12.14 9.35
N GLY A 99 -1.44 -11.61 8.45
CA GLY A 99 -2.12 -10.32 8.62
C GLY A 99 -1.28 -9.08 8.30
N VAL A 100 -0.01 -9.23 7.89
CA VAL A 100 0.91 -8.11 7.58
C VAL A 100 0.33 -7.14 6.56
N GLY A 101 -0.27 -7.65 5.47
CA GLY A 101 -0.90 -6.80 4.46
C GLY A 101 -2.03 -5.93 5.03
N ALA A 102 -2.87 -6.49 5.90
CA ALA A 102 -3.94 -5.72 6.54
C ALA A 102 -3.39 -4.65 7.50
N ALA A 103 -2.30 -4.94 8.21
CA ALA A 103 -1.64 -3.97 9.07
C ALA A 103 -1.02 -2.82 8.26
N LEU A 104 -0.38 -3.10 7.12
CA LEU A 104 0.16 -2.08 6.22
C LEU A 104 -0.93 -1.16 5.66
N VAL A 105 -2.07 -1.73 5.23
CA VAL A 105 -3.20 -0.92 4.75
C VAL A 105 -3.72 0.00 5.87
N ARG A 106 -3.85 -0.51 7.10
CA ARG A 106 -4.28 0.31 8.25
C ARG A 106 -3.27 1.41 8.58
N ALA A 107 -1.98 1.13 8.53
CA ALA A 107 -0.93 2.14 8.70
C ALA A 107 -1.03 3.24 7.64
N ILE A 108 -1.32 2.89 6.39
CA ILE A 108 -1.56 3.87 5.32
C ILE A 108 -2.81 4.71 5.61
N GLU A 109 -3.87 4.11 6.12
CA GLU A 109 -5.09 4.84 6.50
C GLU A 109 -4.85 5.79 7.70
N ASP A 110 -3.96 5.44 8.62
CA ASP A 110 -3.55 6.31 9.73
C ASP A 110 -2.71 7.50 9.24
N GLU A 111 -1.82 7.28 8.27
CA GLU A 111 -1.10 8.37 7.59
C GLU A 111 -2.07 9.27 6.81
N ALA A 112 -3.06 8.68 6.11
CA ALA A 112 -4.11 9.43 5.43
C ALA A 112 -4.93 10.30 6.40
N ARG A 113 -5.27 9.79 7.59
CA ARG A 113 -5.91 10.58 8.66
C ARG A 113 -5.03 11.74 9.11
N THR A 114 -3.75 11.47 9.35
CA THR A 114 -2.77 12.48 9.78
C THR A 114 -2.63 13.60 8.75
N LEU A 115 -2.71 13.26 7.47
CA LEU A 115 -2.68 14.20 6.35
C LEU A 115 -4.03 14.92 6.11
N GLY A 116 -5.09 14.58 6.85
CA GLY A 116 -6.42 15.18 6.70
C GLY A 116 -7.14 14.79 5.41
N LEU A 117 -6.81 13.63 4.84
CA LEU A 117 -7.45 13.13 3.63
C LEU A 117 -8.86 12.62 3.92
N ALA A 118 -9.79 12.87 2.99
CA ALA A 118 -11.18 12.44 3.08
C ALA A 118 -11.37 10.96 2.72
N ALA A 119 -10.54 10.43 1.83
CA ALA A 119 -10.60 9.04 1.39
C ALA A 119 -9.24 8.50 0.92
N VAL A 120 -9.15 7.19 0.76
CA VAL A 120 -8.05 6.49 0.09
C VAL A 120 -8.60 5.67 -1.07
N ASP A 121 -8.03 5.91 -2.24
CA ASP A 121 -8.24 5.11 -3.47
C ASP A 121 -7.12 4.11 -3.67
N LEU A 122 -7.43 3.03 -4.38
CA LEU A 122 -6.45 2.10 -4.89
C LEU A 122 -6.93 1.44 -6.18
N HIS A 123 -5.97 0.92 -6.94
CA HIS A 123 -6.22 0.02 -8.05
C HIS A 123 -5.86 -1.38 -7.59
N ALA A 124 -6.85 -2.21 -7.29
CA ALA A 124 -6.63 -3.58 -6.84
C ALA A 124 -6.57 -4.52 -8.05
N GLN A 125 -5.59 -5.43 -8.07
CA GLN A 125 -5.66 -6.61 -8.90
C GLN A 125 -6.96 -7.37 -8.58
N THR A 126 -7.66 -7.89 -9.58
CA THR A 126 -9.02 -8.43 -9.37
C THR A 126 -9.07 -9.62 -8.41
N HIS A 127 -7.99 -10.40 -8.31
CA HIS A 127 -7.90 -11.48 -7.32
C HIS A 127 -7.76 -10.97 -5.87
N ALA A 128 -7.36 -9.71 -5.67
CA ALA A 128 -7.18 -9.08 -4.36
C ALA A 128 -8.41 -8.28 -3.89
N LEU A 129 -9.50 -8.21 -4.68
CA LEU A 129 -10.71 -7.45 -4.30
C LEU A 129 -11.25 -7.87 -2.94
N GLY A 130 -11.43 -9.18 -2.73
CA GLY A 130 -11.93 -9.70 -1.45
C GLY A 130 -11.05 -9.35 -0.24
N PHE A 131 -9.74 -9.14 -0.44
CA PHE A 131 -8.85 -8.65 0.61
C PHE A 131 -9.19 -7.21 1.02
N TYR A 132 -9.35 -6.30 0.05
CA TYR A 132 -9.67 -4.91 0.31
C TYR A 132 -11.12 -4.70 0.74
N GLU A 133 -12.07 -5.50 0.24
CA GLU A 133 -13.47 -5.48 0.68
C GLU A 133 -13.59 -5.76 2.18
N ARG A 134 -12.84 -6.74 2.71
CA ARG A 134 -12.79 -7.02 4.16
C ARG A 134 -12.20 -5.88 4.98
N LEU A 135 -11.43 -4.99 4.36
CA LEU A 135 -10.90 -3.77 4.98
C LEU A 135 -11.85 -2.57 4.84
N GLY A 136 -12.97 -2.75 4.13
CA GLY A 136 -14.00 -1.72 3.95
C GLY A 136 -13.83 -0.87 2.70
N TYR A 137 -12.98 -1.28 1.76
CA TYR A 137 -12.93 -0.65 0.43
C TYR A 137 -14.08 -1.14 -0.42
N VAL A 138 -14.66 -0.24 -1.21
CA VAL A 138 -15.75 -0.53 -2.13
C VAL A 138 -15.25 -0.35 -3.57
N ALA A 139 -15.41 -1.40 -4.39
CA ALA A 139 -15.03 -1.34 -5.79
C ALA A 139 -16.00 -0.46 -6.60
N TYR A 140 -15.47 0.31 -7.55
CA TYR A 140 -16.24 1.15 -8.45
C TYR A 140 -15.66 1.13 -9.86
N GLY A 141 -16.45 1.57 -10.83
CA GLY A 141 -16.06 1.58 -12.24
C GLY A 141 -15.89 0.17 -12.85
N PRO A 142 -15.51 0.13 -14.15
CA PRO A 142 -15.20 -1.11 -14.86
C PRO A 142 -13.82 -1.65 -14.47
N GLU A 143 -13.57 -2.91 -14.85
CA GLU A 143 -12.23 -3.49 -14.85
C GLU A 143 -11.37 -2.83 -15.94
N PHE A 144 -10.07 -2.67 -15.67
CA PHE A 144 -9.10 -2.13 -16.61
C PHE A 144 -7.73 -2.82 -16.47
N PRO A 145 -6.91 -2.88 -17.54
CA PRO A 145 -5.57 -3.43 -17.46
C PRO A 145 -4.60 -2.44 -16.79
N ASP A 146 -3.75 -2.93 -15.89
CA ASP A 146 -2.59 -2.20 -15.33
C ASP A 146 -1.42 -3.19 -15.22
N ALA A 147 -0.25 -2.82 -15.77
CA ALA A 147 0.91 -3.70 -15.95
C ALA A 147 0.61 -5.10 -16.54
N GLY A 148 -0.37 -5.19 -17.46
CA GLY A 148 -0.78 -6.45 -18.09
C GLY A 148 -1.69 -7.34 -17.24
N MET A 149 -2.12 -6.87 -16.06
CA MET A 149 -3.01 -7.60 -15.15
C MET A 149 -4.38 -6.89 -15.02
N PRO A 150 -5.48 -7.63 -14.84
CA PRO A 150 -6.80 -7.04 -14.63
C PRO A 150 -6.90 -6.38 -13.25
N HIS A 151 -7.33 -5.13 -13.23
CA HIS A 151 -7.50 -4.31 -12.04
C HIS A 151 -8.88 -3.67 -11.96
N ARG A 152 -9.29 -3.30 -10.75
CA ARG A 152 -10.47 -2.48 -10.51
C ARG A 152 -10.19 -1.42 -9.45
N ALA A 153 -10.76 -0.24 -9.65
CA ALA A 153 -10.64 0.85 -8.69
C ALA A 153 -11.48 0.56 -7.45
N MET A 154 -10.95 0.91 -6.28
CA MET A 154 -11.66 0.80 -5.01
C MET A 154 -11.38 2.01 -4.12
N ARG A 155 -12.39 2.44 -3.36
CA ARG A 155 -12.31 3.59 -2.45
C ARG A 155 -12.73 3.22 -1.04
N ARG A 156 -12.10 3.83 -0.05
CA ARG A 156 -12.57 3.84 1.34
C ARG A 156 -12.54 5.26 1.90
N GLU A 157 -13.66 5.68 2.46
CA GLU A 157 -13.76 6.95 3.20
C GLU A 157 -12.93 6.88 4.49
N ILE A 158 -12.15 7.93 4.73
CA ILE A 158 -11.35 8.11 5.93
C ILE A 158 -12.08 9.06 6.84
N ARG A 159 -12.60 8.53 7.95
CA ARG A 159 -13.24 9.37 8.96
C ARG A 159 -12.17 10.16 9.72
N PRO A 160 -12.42 11.44 10.02
CA PRO A 160 -11.63 12.18 11.00
C PRO A 160 -11.58 11.42 12.32
N ALA A 161 -10.46 11.55 13.03
CA ALA A 161 -10.31 11.04 14.39
C ALA A 161 -11.25 11.77 15.37
#